data_AF-A0A2P2EA41-F1
#
_entry.id   AF-A0A2P2EA41-F1
#
_cell.length_a   1.000
_cell.length_b   1.000
_cell.length_c   1.000
_cell.angle_alpha   90.00
_cell.angle_beta   90.00
_cell.angle_gamma   90.00
#
_symmetry.space_group_name_H-M   'P 1'
#
loop_
_entity.id
_entity.type
_entity.pdbx_description
1 polymer ?
#
loop_
_entity_poly.entity_id
_entity_poly.type
_entity_poly.pdbx_seq_one_letter_code
_entity_poly.pdbx_strand_id
1 'polypeptide(L)'
;MNSLSKYLAGLAVLIPSTASANSQTPESSYLSASTPPAIQLLAETQNVKIVIGGEEVGTWTLIPADYPKQLNLPVSTTEATEFCFVNLERRACASFMPGTERRLEITFAGVMRPTVVRAVFDRPPAHFTRDYQDVHRGKVLVEVPAAYELVNIAIALSDFGIADKDLIYQNSDYYRDVRRHFDPFRDHPLVRKINAQLSENRNVYFPLKMNAYSLTLDPLGKVVRSDIYDRTGFEGSYQNEILPLIDDLNDFAARSNFRQFFSDHQATYRQQEAFFETEANVGQINVWLRREFPSVPAYDGVKIVFSPLVGFNQSLAIVEADSYRELQPHINFPYGRNPSLSAGADAIERSAILFTEMNHGFINPTSATYVDDINRIFQDRAIWADDTKATQYYGSPKLLFDEYMNWALTSLYYLDRMSPQDFEIANESLIANMENRRGFKKFAEFDAALLRLYKARPAGTPIEALYRDILAWCLALEVDQGSTPRSAPSVDRR
;
A
#
# COMPACT_ATOMS: atom_id res chain seq x y z
N MET A 1 9.79 -10.03 -22.06
CA MET A 1 10.37 -11.30 -21.61
C MET A 1 10.11 -11.42 -20.11
N ASN A 2 9.13 -12.28 -19.77
CA ASN A 2 8.66 -12.77 -18.47
C ASN A 2 8.75 -11.87 -17.23
N SER A 3 7.70 -11.07 -16.98
CA SER A 3 7.37 -10.52 -15.64
C SER A 3 5.88 -10.17 -15.48
N LEU A 4 4.96 -11.09 -15.81
CA LEU A 4 3.50 -10.81 -15.74
C LEU A 4 2.68 -11.74 -14.82
N SER A 5 3.29 -12.73 -14.13
CA SER A 5 2.52 -13.64 -13.25
C SER A 5 2.38 -13.19 -11.78
N LYS A 6 2.57 -11.91 -11.46
CA LYS A 6 2.64 -11.41 -10.06
C LYS A 6 1.45 -10.58 -9.57
N TYR A 7 0.39 -10.42 -10.35
CA TYR A 7 -0.64 -9.42 -10.03
C TYR A 7 -2.01 -10.06 -9.85
N LEU A 8 -2.39 -10.31 -8.59
CA LEU A 8 -3.76 -10.29 -8.05
C LEU A 8 -3.71 -10.59 -6.54
N ALA A 9 -3.20 -9.64 -5.76
CA ALA A 9 -3.37 -9.63 -4.31
C ALA A 9 -3.31 -8.17 -3.82
N GLY A 10 -4.48 -7.55 -3.66
CA GLY A 10 -4.57 -6.20 -3.11
C GLY A 10 -5.80 -5.44 -3.58
N LEU A 11 -7.00 -5.91 -3.20
CA LEU A 11 -8.25 -5.13 -3.14
C LEU A 11 -9.34 -6.03 -2.54
N ALA A 12 -9.46 -6.04 -1.21
CA ALA A 12 -10.68 -6.49 -0.57
C ALA A 12 -11.66 -5.31 -0.57
N VAL A 13 -12.71 -5.40 -1.39
CA VAL A 13 -13.78 -4.40 -1.55
C VAL A 13 -15.04 -4.98 -0.92
N LEU A 14 -15.73 -4.21 -0.07
CA LEU A 14 -17.08 -4.52 0.39
C LEU A 14 -17.93 -3.25 0.37
N ILE A 15 -19.01 -3.30 -0.41
CA ILE A 15 -20.02 -2.26 -0.61
C ILE A 15 -21.27 -2.60 0.24
N PRO A 16 -21.87 -1.67 0.99
CA PRO A 16 -23.26 -1.80 1.43
C PRO A 16 -24.22 -1.10 0.45
N SER A 17 -25.27 -1.82 0.03
CA SER A 17 -26.34 -1.30 -0.83
C SER A 17 -27.38 -0.54 0.00
N THR A 18 -27.78 0.65 -0.45
CA THR A 18 -29.11 1.22 -0.15
C THR A 18 -29.68 1.94 -1.37
N ALA A 19 -30.99 1.79 -1.55
CA ALA A 19 -31.79 2.34 -2.64
C ALA A 19 -32.37 3.73 -2.27
N SER A 20 -32.53 4.63 -3.26
CA SER A 20 -33.81 5.29 -3.62
C SER A 20 -33.69 6.70 -4.21
N ALA A 21 -34.49 6.91 -5.27
CA ALA A 21 -35.22 8.13 -5.71
C ALA A 21 -34.57 9.22 -6.59
N ASN A 22 -34.93 9.12 -7.88
CA ASN A 22 -35.35 10.15 -8.85
C ASN A 22 -35.25 11.64 -8.48
N SER A 23 -34.59 12.40 -9.37
CA SER A 23 -35.18 13.63 -9.92
C SER A 23 -34.68 13.87 -11.36
N GLN A 24 -35.62 14.12 -12.27
CA GLN A 24 -35.40 14.41 -13.69
C GLN A 24 -35.15 15.90 -13.92
N THR A 25 -34.29 16.25 -14.89
CA THR A 25 -34.29 17.52 -15.67
C THR A 25 -33.26 17.41 -16.83
N PRO A 26 -33.35 18.23 -17.90
CA PRO A 26 -33.90 17.79 -19.19
C PRO A 26 -32.83 17.52 -20.27
N GLU A 27 -33.27 16.71 -21.23
CA GLU A 27 -32.54 16.18 -22.39
C GLU A 27 -31.88 17.25 -23.26
N SER A 28 -30.56 17.10 -23.48
CA SER A 28 -29.90 17.59 -24.69
C SER A 28 -29.69 16.40 -25.63
N SER A 29 -30.33 16.45 -26.80
CA SER A 29 -30.27 15.41 -27.83
C SER A 29 -28.86 15.31 -28.44
N TYR A 30 -28.05 14.40 -27.90
CA TYR A 30 -26.95 13.79 -28.64
C TYR A 30 -27.44 12.46 -29.20
N LEU A 31 -27.16 12.24 -30.48
CA LEU A 31 -27.37 10.98 -31.18
C LEU A 31 -26.90 9.80 -30.33
N SER A 32 -27.84 8.95 -29.93
CA SER A 32 -27.64 7.73 -29.15
C SER A 32 -26.69 6.79 -29.89
N ALA A 33 -25.41 6.82 -29.51
CA ALA A 33 -24.52 5.71 -29.78
C ALA A 33 -25.02 4.53 -28.94
N SER A 34 -25.53 3.49 -29.58
CA SER A 34 -26.00 2.28 -28.89
C SER A 34 -24.89 1.74 -28.01
N THR A 35 -25.12 1.63 -26.70
CA THR A 35 -24.17 1.03 -25.77
C THR A 35 -23.76 -0.36 -26.28
N PRO A 36 -22.46 -0.67 -26.38
CA PRO A 36 -22.01 -1.98 -26.83
C PRO A 36 -22.64 -3.10 -25.99
N PRO A 37 -22.98 -4.25 -26.60
CA PRO A 37 -23.52 -5.38 -25.87
C PRO A 37 -22.54 -5.85 -24.79
N ALA A 38 -23.07 -6.34 -23.68
CA ALA A 38 -22.28 -6.90 -22.60
C ALA A 38 -21.54 -8.16 -23.07
N ILE A 39 -20.31 -8.35 -22.57
CA ILE A 39 -19.56 -9.59 -22.70
C ILE A 39 -20.17 -10.58 -21.70
N GLN A 40 -20.50 -11.79 -22.13
CA GLN A 40 -21.13 -12.78 -21.26
C GLN A 40 -20.24 -14.02 -21.11
N LEU A 41 -19.99 -14.44 -19.87
CA LEU A 41 -19.27 -15.67 -19.56
C LEU A 41 -20.06 -16.49 -18.55
N LEU A 42 -20.38 -17.75 -18.88
CA LEU A 42 -20.96 -18.68 -17.92
C LEU A 42 -19.83 -19.54 -17.33
N ALA A 43 -19.36 -19.18 -16.15
CA ALA A 43 -18.26 -19.83 -15.46
C ALA A 43 -18.70 -21.09 -14.70
N GLU A 44 -17.88 -22.14 -14.76
CA GLU A 44 -18.05 -23.43 -14.08
C GLU A 44 -17.23 -23.50 -12.78
N THR A 45 -16.10 -22.77 -12.74
CA THR A 45 -15.30 -22.62 -11.52
C THR A 45 -15.24 -21.17 -11.07
N GLN A 46 -14.84 -20.95 -9.83
CA GLN A 46 -14.68 -19.60 -9.29
C GLN A 46 -13.48 -18.83 -9.90
N ASN A 47 -12.62 -19.46 -10.70
CA ASN A 47 -11.39 -18.84 -11.20
C ASN A 47 -11.50 -18.52 -12.70
N VAL A 48 -11.44 -17.25 -13.06
CA VAL A 48 -11.51 -16.74 -14.43
C VAL A 48 -10.15 -16.19 -14.83
N LYS A 49 -9.50 -16.83 -15.80
CA LYS A 49 -8.27 -16.32 -16.40
C LYS A 49 -8.57 -15.10 -17.27
N ILE A 50 -7.67 -14.14 -17.24
CA ILE A 50 -7.72 -12.93 -18.05
C ILE A 50 -6.59 -13.03 -19.07
N VAL A 51 -6.96 -12.95 -20.35
CA VAL A 51 -6.04 -13.02 -21.49
C VAL A 51 -6.14 -11.72 -22.27
N ILE A 52 -5.04 -11.03 -22.48
CA ILE A 52 -4.98 -9.76 -23.21
C ILE A 52 -4.00 -9.94 -24.37
N GLY A 53 -4.45 -9.68 -25.60
CA GLY A 53 -3.59 -9.83 -26.78
C GLY A 53 -3.04 -11.25 -26.99
N GLY A 54 -3.69 -12.27 -26.41
CA GLY A 54 -3.25 -13.67 -26.46
C GLY A 54 -2.37 -14.12 -25.29
N GLU A 55 -1.96 -13.22 -24.40
CA GLU A 55 -1.16 -13.54 -23.22
C GLU A 55 -2.02 -13.60 -21.95
N GLU A 56 -1.84 -14.63 -21.11
CA GLU A 56 -2.48 -14.71 -19.80
C GLU A 56 -1.84 -13.67 -18.86
N VAL A 57 -2.62 -12.68 -18.45
CA VAL A 57 -2.15 -11.57 -17.60
C VAL A 57 -2.56 -11.72 -16.13
N GLY A 58 -3.44 -12.69 -15.81
CA GLY A 58 -3.85 -12.95 -14.45
C GLY A 58 -5.02 -13.92 -14.32
N THR A 59 -5.35 -14.28 -13.09
CA THR A 59 -6.51 -15.12 -12.76
C THR A 59 -7.35 -14.47 -11.66
N TRP A 60 -8.60 -14.19 -11.98
CA TRP A 60 -9.57 -13.57 -11.08
C TRP A 60 -10.45 -14.61 -10.38
N THR A 61 -10.51 -14.55 -9.05
CA THR A 61 -11.46 -15.35 -8.25
C THR A 61 -12.77 -14.61 -8.03
N LEU A 62 -13.90 -15.25 -8.34
CA LEU A 62 -15.25 -14.70 -8.24
C LEU A 62 -15.76 -14.71 -6.79
N ILE A 63 -15.35 -13.72 -5.99
CA ILE A 63 -15.77 -13.59 -4.58
C ILE A 63 -17.08 -12.78 -4.50
N PRO A 64 -18.16 -13.29 -3.89
CA PRO A 64 -19.47 -12.62 -3.89
C PRO A 64 -19.48 -11.17 -3.35
N ALA A 65 -18.62 -10.89 -2.37
CA ALA A 65 -18.45 -9.60 -1.73
C ALA A 65 -17.94 -8.48 -2.66
N ASP A 66 -17.25 -8.85 -3.74
CA ASP A 66 -16.52 -7.91 -4.60
C ASP A 66 -17.39 -7.16 -5.62
N TYR A 67 -18.70 -7.40 -5.65
CA TYR A 67 -19.58 -6.96 -6.74
C TYR A 67 -20.59 -5.90 -6.32
N PRO A 68 -20.94 -4.94 -7.21
CA PRO A 68 -20.41 -4.76 -8.58
C PRO A 68 -18.93 -4.40 -8.60
N LYS A 69 -18.20 -4.93 -9.59
CA LYS A 69 -16.75 -4.77 -9.69
C LYS A 69 -16.37 -3.89 -10.89
N GLN A 70 -15.33 -3.08 -10.72
CA GLN A 70 -14.65 -2.45 -11.85
C GLN A 70 -13.27 -3.08 -12.02
N LEU A 71 -12.96 -3.50 -13.25
CA LEU A 71 -11.67 -4.05 -13.65
C LEU A 71 -10.99 -3.08 -14.61
N ASN A 72 -9.88 -2.50 -14.19
CA ASN A 72 -9.00 -1.72 -15.04
C ASN A 72 -7.89 -2.65 -15.55
N LEU A 73 -7.84 -2.87 -16.87
CA LEU A 73 -6.88 -3.79 -17.49
C LEU A 73 -5.95 -3.02 -18.44
N PRO A 74 -4.63 -3.31 -18.42
CA PRO A 74 -3.65 -2.58 -19.21
C PRO A 74 -3.76 -2.90 -20.71
N VAL A 75 -3.49 -1.90 -21.53
CA VAL A 75 -3.21 -2.04 -22.97
C VAL A 75 -1.96 -1.27 -23.34
N SER A 76 -1.03 -1.94 -24.01
CA SER A 76 0.27 -1.36 -24.39
C SER A 76 0.25 -0.67 -25.77
N THR A 77 -0.88 -0.71 -26.47
CA THR A 77 -1.02 -0.12 -27.81
C THR A 77 -2.16 0.89 -27.84
N THR A 78 -2.11 1.81 -28.80
CA THR A 78 -3.22 2.74 -29.06
C THR A 78 -4.34 2.09 -29.90
N GLU A 79 -4.13 0.85 -30.34
CA GLU A 79 -5.04 0.10 -31.19
C GLU A 79 -5.98 -0.79 -30.35
N ALA A 80 -7.00 -1.33 -31.01
CA ALA A 80 -7.96 -2.21 -30.36
C ALA A 80 -7.26 -3.51 -29.93
N THR A 81 -7.28 -3.83 -28.63
CA THR A 81 -6.69 -5.05 -28.08
C THR A 81 -7.81 -6.02 -27.67
N GLU A 82 -7.70 -7.29 -28.05
CA GLU A 82 -8.65 -8.32 -27.61
C GLU A 82 -8.41 -8.69 -26.16
N PHE A 83 -9.46 -8.58 -25.34
CA PHE A 83 -9.50 -9.11 -23.98
C PHE A 83 -10.40 -10.33 -23.96
N CYS A 84 -9.95 -11.39 -23.29
CA CYS A 84 -10.69 -12.63 -23.15
C CYS A 84 -10.72 -13.09 -21.70
N PHE A 85 -11.90 -13.52 -21.28
CA PHE A 85 -12.16 -14.08 -19.96
C PHE A 85 -12.39 -15.58 -20.14
N VAL A 86 -11.53 -16.40 -19.54
CA VAL A 86 -11.48 -17.84 -19.78
C VAL A 86 -11.75 -18.59 -18.48
N ASN A 87 -12.69 -19.54 -18.51
CA ASN A 87 -13.00 -20.42 -17.39
C ASN A 87 -13.11 -21.84 -17.92
N LEU A 88 -12.13 -22.68 -17.59
CA LEU A 88 -11.94 -24.00 -18.21
C LEU A 88 -11.93 -23.88 -19.75
N GLU A 89 -12.87 -24.51 -20.43
CA GLU A 89 -12.98 -24.50 -21.90
C GLU A 89 -13.78 -23.31 -22.44
N ARG A 90 -14.42 -22.52 -21.57
CA ARG A 90 -15.29 -21.41 -21.98
C ARG A 90 -14.49 -20.13 -22.07
N ARG A 91 -14.77 -19.34 -23.11
CA ARG A 91 -14.09 -18.09 -23.40
C ARG A 91 -15.09 -17.04 -23.87
N ALA A 92 -14.98 -15.83 -23.33
CA ALA A 92 -15.74 -14.67 -23.77
C ALA A 92 -14.77 -13.52 -24.07
N CYS A 93 -14.83 -12.97 -25.28
CA CYS A 93 -13.87 -11.98 -25.75
C CYS A 93 -14.54 -10.71 -26.27
N ALA A 94 -13.83 -9.59 -26.18
CA ALA A 94 -14.15 -8.38 -26.91
C ALA A 94 -12.89 -7.55 -27.15
N SER A 95 -12.91 -6.74 -28.21
CA SER A 95 -11.86 -5.76 -28.47
C SER A 95 -12.14 -4.46 -27.73
N PHE A 96 -11.11 -3.93 -27.09
CA PHE A 96 -11.13 -2.67 -26.36
C PHE A 96 -10.14 -1.69 -26.97
N MET A 97 -10.59 -0.46 -27.20
CA MET A 97 -9.67 0.66 -27.42
C MET A 97 -9.25 1.22 -26.05
N PRO A 98 -8.02 1.74 -25.89
CA PRO A 98 -7.63 2.39 -24.64
C PRO A 98 -8.61 3.51 -24.26
N GLY A 99 -8.96 3.59 -22.98
CA GLY A 99 -9.93 4.54 -22.43
C GLY A 99 -11.40 4.10 -22.55
N THR A 100 -11.70 3.04 -23.31
CA THR A 100 -13.06 2.51 -23.44
C THR A 100 -13.41 1.52 -22.33
N GLU A 101 -14.70 1.38 -22.07
CA GLU A 101 -15.25 0.42 -21.11
C GLU A 101 -16.33 -0.45 -21.75
N ARG A 102 -16.52 -1.65 -21.20
CA ARG A 102 -17.62 -2.55 -21.54
C ARG A 102 -18.11 -3.26 -20.29
N ARG A 103 -19.40 -3.61 -20.28
CA ARG A 103 -19.95 -4.51 -19.26
C ARG A 103 -19.52 -5.95 -19.53
N LEU A 104 -19.16 -6.64 -18.47
CA LEU A 104 -18.89 -8.08 -18.41
C LEU A 104 -19.85 -8.67 -17.39
N GLU A 105 -20.65 -9.63 -17.83
CA GLU A 105 -21.61 -10.37 -17.02
C GLU A 105 -21.09 -11.80 -16.88
N ILE A 106 -20.54 -12.12 -15.71
CA ILE A 106 -20.12 -13.49 -15.39
C ILE A 106 -21.20 -14.17 -14.57
N THR A 107 -21.72 -15.29 -15.04
CA THR A 107 -22.62 -16.12 -14.24
C THR A 107 -21.84 -17.29 -13.67
N PHE A 108 -21.82 -17.41 -12.34
CA PHE A 108 -21.19 -18.52 -11.62
C PHE A 108 -22.12 -19.01 -10.51
N ALA A 109 -22.30 -20.34 -10.41
CA ALA A 109 -23.24 -20.96 -9.48
C ALA A 109 -24.67 -20.36 -9.54
N GLY A 110 -25.13 -20.02 -10.74
CA GLY A 110 -26.46 -19.42 -10.98
C GLY A 110 -26.59 -17.94 -10.61
N VAL A 111 -25.53 -17.30 -10.12
CA VAL A 111 -25.54 -15.88 -9.73
C VAL A 111 -24.76 -15.05 -10.75
N MET A 112 -25.40 -14.01 -11.28
CA MET A 112 -24.77 -13.03 -12.18
C MET A 112 -23.91 -12.06 -11.39
N ARG A 113 -22.71 -11.81 -11.89
CA ARG A 113 -21.66 -11.00 -11.27
C ARG A 113 -21.36 -9.80 -12.19
N PRO A 114 -22.01 -8.65 -11.97
CA PRO A 114 -21.90 -7.51 -12.87
C PRO A 114 -20.52 -6.84 -12.71
N THR A 115 -19.85 -6.65 -13.85
CA THR A 115 -18.50 -6.09 -13.89
C THR A 115 -18.39 -5.06 -14.99
N VAL A 116 -17.68 -3.96 -14.74
CA VAL A 116 -17.27 -3.00 -15.76
C VAL A 116 -15.79 -3.22 -16.04
N VAL A 117 -15.45 -3.55 -17.28
CA VAL A 117 -14.07 -3.69 -17.73
C VAL A 117 -13.68 -2.42 -18.46
N ARG A 118 -12.60 -1.77 -18.03
CA ARG A 118 -12.02 -0.60 -18.68
C ARG A 118 -10.62 -0.96 -19.19
N ALA A 119 -10.36 -0.70 -20.46
CA ALA A 119 -9.01 -0.76 -20.99
C ALA A 119 -8.28 0.54 -20.65
N VAL A 120 -7.15 0.45 -19.96
CA VAL A 120 -6.35 1.59 -19.54
C VAL A 120 -5.01 1.52 -20.26
N PHE A 121 -4.64 2.62 -20.93
CA PHE A 121 -3.36 2.67 -21.63
C PHE A 121 -2.22 2.56 -20.61
N ASP A 122 -1.38 1.54 -20.78
CA ASP A 122 -0.27 1.25 -19.88
C ASP A 122 0.89 2.20 -20.15
N ARG A 123 0.82 3.37 -19.50
CA ARG A 123 1.93 4.33 -19.48
C ARG A 123 2.95 3.89 -18.42
N PRO A 124 4.26 4.02 -18.70
CA PRO A 124 5.26 3.91 -17.65
C PRO A 124 4.90 4.82 -16.47
N PRO A 125 5.03 4.35 -15.22
CA PRO A 125 4.68 5.15 -14.04
C PRO A 125 5.61 6.37 -13.87
N ALA A 126 6.79 6.34 -14.50
CA ALA A 126 7.77 7.43 -14.50
C ALA A 126 8.56 7.49 -15.81
N HIS A 127 9.22 8.62 -16.02
CA HIS A 127 10.28 8.82 -17.01
C HIS A 127 11.52 9.37 -16.30
N PHE A 128 12.49 8.50 -16.02
CA PHE A 128 13.72 8.86 -15.33
C PHE A 128 14.79 9.28 -16.34
N THR A 129 14.84 10.58 -16.64
CA THR A 129 15.85 11.18 -17.52
C THR A 129 17.27 10.92 -17.00
N ARG A 130 18.29 10.98 -17.87
CA ARG A 130 19.69 10.81 -17.45
C ARG A 130 20.09 11.79 -16.34
N ASP A 131 19.71 13.07 -16.49
CA ASP A 131 19.98 14.09 -15.48
C ASP A 131 19.34 13.74 -14.14
N TYR A 132 18.11 13.22 -14.15
CA TYR A 132 17.46 12.74 -12.94
C TYR A 132 18.25 11.60 -12.30
N GLN A 133 18.62 10.59 -13.09
CA GLN A 133 19.38 9.44 -12.61
C GLN A 133 20.74 9.86 -12.03
N ASP A 134 21.49 10.72 -12.72
CA ASP A 134 22.80 11.19 -12.27
C ASP A 134 22.72 11.96 -10.95
N VAL A 135 21.64 12.71 -10.74
CA VAL A 135 21.41 13.45 -9.50
C VAL A 135 20.96 12.54 -8.35
N HIS A 136 20.21 11.47 -8.59
CA HIS A 136 19.55 10.70 -7.53
C HIS A 136 20.17 9.32 -7.26
N ARG A 137 20.97 8.78 -8.19
CA ARG A 137 21.56 7.46 -8.05
C ARG A 137 22.49 7.38 -6.83
N GLY A 138 22.32 6.31 -6.06
CA GLY A 138 23.03 6.07 -4.80
C GLY A 138 22.56 6.94 -3.63
N LYS A 139 21.55 7.80 -3.81
CA LYS A 139 21.09 8.71 -2.76
C LYS A 139 19.87 8.15 -2.01
N VAL A 140 19.82 8.53 -0.75
CA VAL A 140 18.62 8.44 0.10
C VAL A 140 18.21 9.88 0.38
N LEU A 141 17.01 10.25 -0.03
CA LEU A 141 16.45 11.59 0.19
C LEU A 141 15.27 11.49 1.15
N VAL A 142 15.07 12.55 1.92
CA VAL A 142 13.91 12.70 2.80
C VAL A 142 13.27 14.04 2.44
N GLU A 143 11.96 14.06 2.23
CA GLU A 143 11.29 15.27 1.80
C GLU A 143 9.82 15.36 2.23
N VAL A 144 9.36 16.61 2.40
CA VAL A 144 7.95 17.00 2.44
C VAL A 144 7.60 17.73 1.13
N PRO A 145 7.06 17.04 0.12
CA PRO A 145 6.76 17.66 -1.17
C PRO A 145 5.55 18.58 -1.09
N ALA A 146 5.61 19.76 -1.73
CA ALA A 146 4.57 20.78 -1.59
C ALA A 146 3.17 20.32 -2.06
N ALA A 147 3.07 19.67 -3.23
CA ALA A 147 1.79 19.17 -3.71
C ALA A 147 1.25 18.00 -2.86
N TYR A 148 2.16 17.18 -2.34
CA TYR A 148 1.84 16.11 -1.39
C TYR A 148 1.25 16.66 -0.08
N GLU A 149 1.88 17.71 0.46
CA GLU A 149 1.39 18.38 1.67
C GLU A 149 0.05 19.10 1.44
N LEU A 150 -0.14 19.74 0.28
CA LEU A 150 -1.41 20.38 -0.07
C LEU A 150 -2.58 19.39 -0.04
N VAL A 151 -2.39 18.19 -0.58
CA VAL A 151 -3.40 17.13 -0.56
C VAL A 151 -3.66 16.65 0.85
N ASN A 152 -2.63 16.44 1.67
CA ASN A 152 -2.80 16.06 3.08
C ASN A 152 -3.52 17.14 3.90
N ILE A 153 -3.29 18.43 3.63
CA ILE A 153 -4.05 19.54 4.22
C ILE A 153 -5.51 19.46 3.83
N ALA A 154 -5.83 19.27 2.54
CA ALA A 154 -7.21 19.16 2.09
C ALA A 154 -7.93 17.96 2.72
N ILE A 155 -7.24 16.83 2.92
CA ILE A 155 -7.75 15.68 3.66
C ILE A 155 -7.97 16.03 5.13
N ALA A 156 -7.02 16.71 5.78
CA ALA A 156 -7.10 17.11 7.20
C ALA A 156 -8.24 18.09 7.51
N LEU A 157 -8.74 18.80 6.49
CA LEU A 157 -9.90 19.69 6.61
C LEU A 157 -11.25 18.99 6.37
N SER A 158 -11.24 17.80 5.76
CA SER A 158 -12.46 17.04 5.51
C SER A 158 -13.08 16.54 6.82
N ASP A 159 -14.41 16.45 6.88
CA ASP A 159 -15.11 15.90 8.05
C ASP A 159 -14.63 14.48 8.37
N PHE A 160 -14.37 13.66 7.33
CA PHE A 160 -13.80 12.32 7.48
C PHE A 160 -12.41 12.36 8.13
N GLY A 161 -11.50 13.19 7.64
CA GLY A 161 -10.15 13.32 8.19
C GLY A 161 -10.11 13.90 9.61
N ILE A 162 -11.07 14.77 9.94
CA ILE A 162 -11.24 15.29 11.31
C ILE A 162 -11.71 14.18 12.27
N ALA A 163 -12.61 13.30 11.80
CA ALA A 163 -13.14 12.21 12.61
C ALA A 163 -12.15 11.05 12.79
N ASP A 164 -11.36 10.74 11.76
CA ASP A 164 -10.41 9.61 11.75
C ASP A 164 -9.01 10.04 12.23
N LYS A 165 -8.76 9.82 13.52
CA LYS A 165 -7.47 10.10 14.17
C LYS A 165 -6.34 9.18 13.75
N ASP A 166 -6.66 8.04 13.12
CA ASP A 166 -5.63 7.16 12.55
C ASP A 166 -5.23 7.64 11.15
N LEU A 167 -6.10 8.36 10.45
CA LEU A 167 -5.80 9.01 9.17
C LEU A 167 -4.91 10.23 9.34
N ILE A 168 -5.28 11.13 10.26
CA ILE A 168 -4.63 12.42 10.43
C ILE A 168 -4.07 12.55 11.85
N TYR A 169 -2.79 12.91 11.95
CA TYR A 169 -2.16 13.22 13.23
C TYR A 169 -2.54 14.62 13.70
N GLN A 170 -3.42 14.68 14.70
CA GLN A 170 -4.01 15.93 15.18
C GLN A 170 -3.28 16.55 16.38
N ASN A 171 -2.30 15.85 16.95
CA ASN A 171 -1.70 16.22 18.24
C ASN A 171 -0.33 16.91 18.07
N SER A 172 -0.24 17.86 17.14
CA SER A 172 0.97 18.64 16.86
C SER A 172 0.68 20.13 16.78
N ASP A 173 1.72 20.94 16.96
CA ASP A 173 1.66 22.40 16.77
C ASP A 173 1.36 22.72 15.30
N TYR A 174 1.97 21.97 14.39
CA TYR A 174 1.74 22.07 12.96
C TYR A 174 0.26 21.85 12.59
N TYR A 175 -0.41 20.83 13.12
CA TYR A 175 -1.83 20.63 12.88
C TYR A 175 -2.66 21.82 13.36
N ARG A 176 -2.35 22.38 14.54
CA ARG A 176 -3.07 23.58 15.03
C ARG A 176 -2.89 24.78 14.12
N ASP A 177 -1.70 24.94 13.53
CA ASP A 177 -1.43 26.01 12.57
C ASP A 177 -2.16 25.77 11.24
N VAL A 178 -2.21 24.53 10.75
CA VAL A 178 -3.05 24.13 9.61
C VAL A 178 -4.51 24.47 9.86
N ARG A 179 -5.07 24.08 11.01
CA ARG A 179 -6.46 24.40 11.36
C ARG A 179 -6.70 25.91 11.41
N ARG A 180 -5.80 26.67 12.05
CA ARG A 180 -5.92 28.13 12.14
C ARG A 180 -5.93 28.80 10.75
N HIS A 181 -5.07 28.33 9.85
CA HIS A 181 -4.90 28.93 8.53
C HIS A 181 -5.99 28.50 7.55
N PHE A 182 -6.35 27.21 7.54
CA PHE A 182 -7.16 26.63 6.47
C PHE A 182 -8.63 26.35 6.83
N ASP A 183 -9.04 26.41 8.10
CA ASP A 183 -10.46 26.23 8.49
C ASP A 183 -11.45 27.14 7.73
N PRO A 184 -11.11 28.41 7.37
CA PRO A 184 -11.99 29.24 6.54
C PRO A 184 -12.31 28.65 5.16
N PHE A 185 -11.55 27.66 4.70
CA PHE A 185 -11.70 27.01 3.39
C PHE A 185 -12.24 25.57 3.48
N ARG A 186 -12.75 25.13 4.64
CA ARG A 186 -13.31 23.77 4.80
C ARG A 186 -14.43 23.43 3.82
N ASP A 187 -15.21 24.44 3.40
CA ASP A 187 -16.33 24.29 2.46
C ASP A 187 -15.89 24.38 0.98
N HIS A 188 -14.58 24.39 0.71
CA HIS A 188 -14.04 24.44 -0.63
C HIS A 188 -14.45 23.21 -1.48
N PRO A 189 -14.69 23.36 -2.81
CA PRO A 189 -15.01 22.23 -3.68
C PRO A 189 -14.04 21.04 -3.57
N LEU A 190 -12.73 21.32 -3.52
CA LEU A 190 -11.69 20.30 -3.29
C LEU A 190 -11.96 19.46 -2.03
N VAL A 191 -12.12 20.12 -0.87
CA VAL A 191 -12.30 19.46 0.44
C VAL A 191 -13.58 18.63 0.43
N ARG A 192 -14.66 19.14 -0.17
CA ARG A 192 -15.93 18.40 -0.31
C ARG A 192 -15.79 17.15 -1.18
N LYS A 193 -15.07 17.24 -2.32
CA LYS A 193 -14.82 16.09 -3.21
C LYS A 193 -13.99 15.01 -2.51
N ILE A 194 -12.91 15.41 -1.84
CA ILE A 194 -12.06 14.50 -1.06
C ILE A 194 -12.87 13.86 0.07
N ASN A 195 -13.67 14.63 0.81
CA ASN A 195 -14.52 14.12 1.88
C ASN A 195 -15.51 13.06 1.38
N ALA A 196 -16.14 13.31 0.23
CA ALA A 196 -17.08 12.38 -0.38
C ALA A 196 -16.39 11.07 -0.76
N GLN A 197 -15.22 11.13 -1.41
CA GLN A 197 -14.44 9.95 -1.78
C GLN A 197 -14.02 9.13 -0.55
N LEU A 198 -13.52 9.79 0.51
CA LEU A 198 -13.09 9.11 1.74
C LEU A 198 -14.25 8.47 2.49
N SER A 199 -15.40 9.15 2.50
CA SER A 199 -16.62 8.65 3.15
C SER A 199 -17.22 7.45 2.41
N GLU A 200 -17.07 7.40 1.08
CA GLU A 200 -17.43 6.23 0.27
C GLU A 200 -16.44 5.08 0.47
N ASN A 201 -15.14 5.38 0.47
CA ASN A 201 -14.09 4.39 0.64
C ASN A 201 -12.85 5.00 1.30
N ARG A 202 -12.65 4.70 2.59
CA ARG A 202 -11.46 5.12 3.35
C ARG A 202 -10.14 4.84 2.62
N ASN A 203 -10.05 3.71 1.90
CA ASN A 203 -8.81 3.29 1.24
C ASN A 203 -8.41 4.17 0.06
N VAL A 204 -9.30 5.05 -0.44
CA VAL A 204 -8.93 6.06 -1.46
C VAL A 204 -7.89 7.06 -0.94
N TYR A 205 -7.72 7.15 0.38
CA TYR A 205 -6.65 7.92 1.00
C TYR A 205 -5.26 7.61 0.42
N PHE A 206 -4.93 6.32 0.28
CA PHE A 206 -3.62 5.91 -0.21
C PHE A 206 -3.32 6.40 -1.62
N PRO A 207 -4.15 6.10 -2.65
CA PRO A 207 -3.90 6.61 -3.99
C PRO A 207 -3.92 8.15 -4.05
N LEU A 208 -4.79 8.85 -3.31
CA LEU A 208 -4.79 10.31 -3.29
C LEU A 208 -3.46 10.87 -2.75
N LYS A 209 -3.01 10.39 -1.59
CA LYS A 209 -1.77 10.79 -0.94
C LYS A 209 -0.56 10.43 -1.80
N MET A 210 -0.45 9.17 -2.21
CA MET A 210 0.70 8.67 -2.95
C MET A 210 0.84 9.36 -4.30
N ASN A 211 -0.25 9.43 -5.10
CA ASN A 211 -0.20 10.06 -6.40
C ASN A 211 -0.02 11.59 -6.34
N ALA A 212 -0.28 12.25 -5.21
CA ALA A 212 0.07 13.66 -5.05
C ALA A 212 1.59 13.90 -5.22
N TYR A 213 2.44 12.88 -5.02
CA TYR A 213 3.88 12.96 -5.28
C TYR A 213 4.23 13.05 -6.78
N SER A 214 3.30 12.67 -7.66
CA SER A 214 3.43 12.89 -9.11
C SER A 214 3.11 14.33 -9.55
N LEU A 215 2.84 15.23 -8.61
CA LEU A 215 2.56 16.65 -8.84
C LEU A 215 3.65 17.52 -8.21
N THR A 216 3.84 18.72 -8.76
CA THR A 216 4.76 19.74 -8.22
C THR A 216 4.11 21.12 -8.25
N LEU A 217 4.72 22.09 -7.56
CA LEU A 217 4.40 23.50 -7.73
C LEU A 217 5.35 24.13 -8.75
N ASP A 218 4.79 24.80 -9.74
CA ASP A 218 5.57 25.64 -10.64
C ASP A 218 6.07 26.92 -9.93
N PRO A 219 6.94 27.72 -10.57
CA PRO A 219 7.46 28.96 -9.95
C PRO A 219 6.39 30.01 -9.60
N LEU A 220 5.19 29.91 -10.17
CA LEU A 220 4.03 30.78 -9.86
C LEU A 220 3.19 30.20 -8.70
N GLY A 221 3.46 28.97 -8.25
CA GLY A 221 2.72 28.29 -7.20
C GLY A 221 1.53 27.49 -7.71
N LYS A 222 1.46 27.22 -9.02
CA LYS A 222 0.43 26.38 -9.62
C LYS A 222 0.81 24.91 -9.47
N VAL A 223 -0.13 24.09 -9.05
CA VAL A 223 -0.04 22.62 -9.07
C VAL A 223 -0.05 22.15 -10.53
N VAL A 224 1.05 21.51 -10.93
CA VAL A 224 1.27 20.95 -12.26
C VAL A 224 1.76 19.51 -12.14
N ARG A 225 1.67 18.74 -13.24
CA ARG A 225 2.23 17.39 -13.28
C ARG A 225 3.74 17.43 -13.22
N SER A 226 4.34 16.42 -12.58
CA SER A 226 5.78 16.19 -12.63
C SER A 226 6.20 15.75 -14.03
N ASP A 227 7.37 16.20 -14.48
CA ASP A 227 8.00 15.68 -15.69
C ASP A 227 8.64 14.30 -15.48
N ILE A 228 8.78 13.87 -14.21
CA ILE A 228 9.40 12.59 -13.83
C ILE A 228 8.36 11.51 -13.59
N TYR A 229 7.23 11.83 -12.97
CA TYR A 229 6.25 10.82 -12.54
C TYR A 229 4.90 11.03 -13.24
N ASP A 230 4.40 10.00 -13.91
CA ASP A 230 3.00 9.94 -14.34
C ASP A 230 2.10 9.58 -13.16
N ARG A 231 2.56 8.64 -12.30
CA ARG A 231 1.87 8.18 -11.10
C ARG A 231 2.84 7.51 -10.12
N THR A 232 2.47 7.53 -8.85
CA THR A 232 3.27 7.02 -7.73
C THR A 232 2.43 6.26 -6.72
N GLY A 233 1.22 5.83 -7.10
CA GLY A 233 0.37 4.93 -6.34
C GLY A 233 0.95 3.51 -6.22
N PHE A 234 0.18 2.61 -5.61
CA PHE A 234 0.60 1.21 -5.45
C PHE A 234 0.99 0.56 -6.78
N GLU A 235 1.95 -0.36 -6.71
CA GLU A 235 2.37 -1.17 -7.85
C GLU A 235 1.17 -1.85 -8.51
N GLY A 236 1.10 -1.78 -9.84
CA GLY A 236 -0.03 -2.30 -10.61
C GLY A 236 -1.26 -1.38 -10.68
N SER A 237 -1.25 -0.22 -10.03
CA SER A 237 -2.23 0.82 -10.35
C SER A 237 -1.95 1.39 -11.74
N TYR A 238 -3.00 1.54 -12.55
CA TYR A 238 -2.96 2.15 -13.87
C TYR A 238 -3.59 3.54 -13.89
N GLN A 239 -4.05 4.03 -12.74
CA GLN A 239 -4.74 5.30 -12.60
C GLN A 239 -3.98 6.23 -11.67
N ASN A 240 -4.20 7.52 -11.92
CA ASN A 240 -3.74 8.58 -11.05
C ASN A 240 -4.98 9.36 -10.59
N GLU A 241 -5.43 9.03 -9.39
CA GLU A 241 -6.67 9.50 -8.77
C GLU A 241 -6.63 11.00 -8.43
N ILE A 242 -5.44 11.62 -8.40
CA ILE A 242 -5.31 13.05 -8.10
C ILE A 242 -5.47 13.93 -9.34
N LEU A 243 -5.26 13.41 -10.56
CA LEU A 243 -5.33 14.21 -11.79
C LEU A 243 -6.68 14.90 -12.02
N PRO A 244 -7.84 14.27 -11.76
CA PRO A 244 -9.14 14.92 -11.89
C PRO A 244 -9.35 16.10 -10.93
N LEU A 245 -8.51 16.24 -9.90
CA LEU A 245 -8.61 17.27 -8.87
C LEU A 245 -7.63 18.44 -9.09
N ILE A 246 -6.84 18.46 -10.18
CA ILE A 246 -5.80 19.49 -10.41
C ILE A 246 -6.38 20.91 -10.43
N ASP A 247 -7.54 21.13 -11.05
CA ASP A 247 -8.15 22.46 -11.10
C ASP A 247 -8.65 22.90 -9.71
N ASP A 248 -9.26 21.99 -8.95
CA ASP A 248 -9.70 22.26 -7.58
C ASP A 248 -8.50 22.49 -6.63
N LEU A 249 -7.40 21.77 -6.84
CA LEU A 249 -6.13 21.96 -6.12
C LEU A 249 -5.54 23.34 -6.38
N ASN A 250 -5.56 23.79 -7.64
CA ASN A 250 -5.09 25.12 -8.01
C ASN A 250 -5.95 26.23 -7.42
N ASP A 251 -7.28 26.12 -7.49
CA ASP A 251 -8.20 27.09 -6.86
C ASP A 251 -8.00 27.13 -5.34
N PHE A 252 -7.89 25.96 -4.71
CA PHE A 252 -7.67 25.85 -3.27
C PHE A 252 -6.34 26.48 -2.87
N ALA A 253 -5.24 26.14 -3.55
CA ALA A 253 -3.91 26.66 -3.25
C ALA A 253 -3.84 28.18 -3.37
N ALA A 254 -4.47 28.75 -4.41
CA ALA A 254 -4.51 30.19 -4.64
C ALA A 254 -5.34 30.90 -3.56
N ARG A 255 -6.56 30.41 -3.28
CA ARG A 255 -7.49 31.06 -2.34
C ARG A 255 -7.03 30.96 -0.89
N SER A 256 -6.37 29.86 -0.54
CA SER A 256 -5.82 29.63 0.79
C SER A 256 -4.43 30.19 1.01
N ASN A 257 -3.80 30.80 -0.01
CA ASN A 257 -2.41 31.26 0.05
C ASN A 257 -1.45 30.14 0.50
N PHE A 258 -1.65 28.93 -0.02
CA PHE A 258 -0.90 27.73 0.37
C PHE A 258 0.61 27.90 0.21
N ARG A 259 1.06 28.54 -0.88
CA ARG A 259 2.49 28.77 -1.13
C ARG A 259 3.16 29.52 0.01
N GLN A 260 2.52 30.56 0.53
CA GLN A 260 3.06 31.32 1.67
C GLN A 260 3.07 30.44 2.92
N PHE A 261 1.97 29.75 3.22
CA PHE A 261 1.90 28.82 4.35
C PHE A 261 3.03 27.78 4.31
N PHE A 262 3.22 27.12 3.16
CA PHE A 262 4.27 26.11 2.98
C PHE A 262 5.68 26.72 3.11
N SER A 263 5.88 27.95 2.64
CA SER A 263 7.14 28.69 2.82
C SER A 263 7.41 29.01 4.29
N ASP A 264 6.40 29.44 5.03
CA ASP A 264 6.52 29.82 6.44
C ASP A 264 6.86 28.62 7.34
N HIS A 265 6.47 27.41 6.93
CA HIS A 265 6.71 26.16 7.69
C HIS A 265 7.96 25.39 7.24
N GLN A 266 8.78 25.95 6.34
CA GLN A 266 10.01 25.31 5.87
C GLN A 266 10.99 24.94 7.01
N ALA A 267 11.01 25.72 8.10
CA ALA A 267 11.83 25.38 9.26
C ALA A 267 11.35 24.09 9.95
N THR A 268 10.04 23.91 10.09
CA THR A 268 9.41 22.70 10.63
C THR A 268 9.72 21.49 9.75
N TYR A 269 9.56 21.60 8.44
CA TYR A 269 9.84 20.50 7.52
C TYR A 269 11.30 20.08 7.57
N ARG A 270 12.24 21.04 7.48
CA ARG A 270 13.69 20.74 7.59
C ARG A 270 14.08 20.12 8.92
N GLN A 271 13.46 20.53 10.02
CA GLN A 271 13.70 19.89 11.32
C GLN A 271 13.26 18.42 11.31
N GLN A 272 12.12 18.12 10.71
CA GLN A 272 11.58 16.77 10.63
C GLN A 272 12.33 15.89 9.62
N GLU A 273 12.78 16.45 8.49
CA GLU A 273 13.68 15.81 7.55
C GLU A 273 15.01 15.45 8.23
N ALA A 274 15.60 16.40 8.96
CA ALA A 274 16.85 16.18 9.68
C ALA A 274 16.75 15.04 10.71
N PHE A 275 15.60 14.84 11.36
CA PHE A 275 15.39 13.68 12.23
C PHE A 275 15.60 12.36 11.48
N PHE A 276 15.00 12.21 10.29
CA PHE A 276 15.14 10.97 9.51
C PHE A 276 16.56 10.76 8.98
N GLU A 277 17.21 11.85 8.55
CA GLU A 277 18.57 11.83 8.02
C GLU A 277 19.61 11.52 9.10
N THR A 278 19.44 12.06 10.31
CA THR A 278 20.49 12.04 11.34
C THR A 278 20.17 11.12 12.53
N GLU A 279 19.01 11.27 13.15
CA GLU A 279 18.63 10.52 14.36
C GLU A 279 18.16 9.10 14.01
N ALA A 280 17.16 8.97 13.12
CA ALA A 280 16.72 7.68 12.60
C ALA A 280 17.77 7.03 11.68
N ASN A 281 18.61 7.87 11.06
CA ASN A 281 19.68 7.49 10.14
C ASN A 281 19.19 6.52 9.05
N VAL A 282 18.29 7.01 8.20
CA VAL A 282 17.72 6.25 7.07
C VAL A 282 18.82 5.66 6.15
N GLY A 283 19.95 6.33 6.02
CA GLY A 283 21.10 5.81 5.28
C GLY A 283 21.60 4.49 5.85
N GLN A 284 21.71 4.39 7.18
CA GLN A 284 22.11 3.16 7.86
C GLN A 284 21.04 2.07 7.76
N ILE A 285 19.76 2.40 7.79
CA ILE A 285 18.67 1.44 7.55
C ILE A 285 18.79 0.84 6.14
N ASN A 286 18.97 1.68 5.11
CA ASN A 286 19.16 1.23 3.73
C ASN A 286 20.39 0.31 3.57
N VAL A 287 21.53 0.67 4.20
CA VAL A 287 22.74 -0.16 4.19
C VAL A 287 22.50 -1.51 4.88
N TRP A 288 21.82 -1.50 6.04
CA TRP A 288 21.49 -2.72 6.77
C TRP A 288 20.61 -3.65 5.93
N LEU A 289 19.52 -3.14 5.34
CA LEU A 289 18.61 -3.94 4.51
C LEU A 289 19.32 -4.54 3.29
N ARG A 290 20.15 -3.76 2.58
CA ARG A 290 20.91 -4.27 1.42
C ARG A 290 21.91 -5.36 1.79
N ARG A 291 22.53 -5.27 2.97
CA ARG A 291 23.45 -6.29 3.48
C ARG A 291 22.72 -7.59 3.80
N GLU A 292 21.55 -7.49 4.41
CA GLU A 292 20.79 -8.64 4.90
C GLU A 292 19.93 -9.33 3.83
N PHE A 293 19.75 -8.68 2.68
CA PHE A 293 18.97 -9.17 1.53
C PHE A 293 19.74 -9.02 0.20
N PRO A 294 20.91 -9.67 0.05
CA PRO A 294 21.79 -9.45 -1.10
C PRO A 294 21.21 -9.91 -2.44
N SER A 295 20.20 -10.79 -2.48
CA SER A 295 19.58 -11.21 -3.75
C SER A 295 18.51 -10.24 -4.25
N VAL A 296 18.05 -9.30 -3.42
CA VAL A 296 17.10 -8.28 -3.84
C VAL A 296 17.83 -7.27 -4.74
N PRO A 297 17.35 -7.02 -5.97
CA PRO A 297 17.97 -6.05 -6.86
C PRO A 297 18.15 -4.69 -6.17
N ALA A 298 19.33 -4.09 -6.27
CA ALA A 298 19.59 -2.83 -5.60
C ALA A 298 18.63 -1.73 -6.12
N TYR A 299 18.14 -0.90 -5.20
CA TYR A 299 17.48 0.35 -5.55
C TYR A 299 18.53 1.36 -5.97
N ASP A 300 18.30 2.04 -7.08
CA ASP A 300 19.16 3.10 -7.58
C ASP A 300 18.97 4.38 -6.76
N GLY A 301 17.76 4.66 -6.30
CA GLY A 301 17.47 5.74 -5.36
C GLY A 301 16.43 5.35 -4.32
N VAL A 302 16.45 6.03 -3.18
CA VAL A 302 15.45 5.89 -2.13
C VAL A 302 14.93 7.28 -1.77
N LYS A 303 13.60 7.43 -1.69
CA LYS A 303 12.96 8.68 -1.30
C LYS A 303 11.95 8.46 -0.20
N ILE A 304 12.23 8.98 0.98
CA ILE A 304 11.31 8.98 2.10
C ILE A 304 10.40 10.19 1.95
N VAL A 305 9.14 9.92 1.62
CA VAL A 305 8.13 10.97 1.45
C VAL A 305 7.26 10.97 2.69
N PHE A 306 7.06 12.12 3.31
CA PHE A 306 6.18 12.20 4.47
C PHE A 306 5.44 13.53 4.52
N SER A 307 4.41 13.57 5.36
CA SER A 307 3.75 14.80 5.76
C SER A 307 3.63 14.83 7.29
N PRO A 308 3.76 16.00 7.93
CA PRO A 308 3.57 16.13 9.38
C PRO A 308 2.14 15.81 9.84
N LEU A 309 1.20 15.66 8.91
CA LEU A 309 -0.23 15.39 9.14
C LEU A 309 -0.59 13.91 9.03
N VAL A 310 0.25 13.07 8.44
CA VAL A 310 -0.08 11.65 8.27
C VAL A 310 -0.16 11.00 9.66
N GLY A 311 -1.26 10.31 9.95
CA GLY A 311 -1.46 9.53 11.17
C GLY A 311 -0.67 8.21 11.14
N PHE A 312 -1.36 7.07 11.21
CA PHE A 312 -0.76 5.74 11.18
C PHE A 312 -0.77 5.08 9.78
N ASN A 313 -1.14 5.82 8.72
CA ASN A 313 -1.28 5.26 7.38
C ASN A 313 0.02 5.34 6.58
N GLN A 314 0.56 4.17 6.28
CA GLN A 314 1.86 3.99 5.63
C GLN A 314 1.68 3.25 4.31
N SER A 315 2.57 3.49 3.36
CA SER A 315 2.49 2.84 2.06
C SER A 315 3.84 2.89 1.35
N LEU A 316 4.15 1.83 0.60
CA LEU A 316 5.34 1.74 -0.21
C LEU A 316 4.99 1.83 -1.70
N ALA A 317 5.71 2.67 -2.44
CA ALA A 317 5.79 2.56 -3.89
C ALA A 317 7.19 2.07 -4.32
N ILE A 318 7.21 1.21 -5.33
CA ILE A 318 8.43 0.86 -6.07
C ILE A 318 8.17 1.33 -7.50
N VAL A 319 9.03 2.22 -7.99
CA VAL A 319 8.89 2.81 -9.32
C VAL A 319 10.09 2.40 -10.16
N GLU A 320 9.82 1.70 -11.25
CA GLU A 320 10.82 1.18 -12.17
C GLU A 320 10.54 1.67 -13.58
N ALA A 321 11.48 2.44 -14.14
CA ALA A 321 11.44 2.93 -15.51
C ALA A 321 12.87 3.26 -15.98
N ASP A 322 13.11 3.29 -17.29
CA ASP A 322 14.38 3.79 -17.87
C ASP A 322 15.68 3.24 -17.23
N SER A 323 15.66 1.96 -16.81
CA SER A 323 16.77 1.30 -16.09
C SER A 323 17.16 1.97 -14.76
N TYR A 324 16.18 2.58 -14.09
CA TYR A 324 16.28 3.15 -12.76
C TYR A 324 15.19 2.59 -11.84
N ARG A 325 15.59 2.08 -10.68
CA ARG A 325 14.71 1.46 -9.68
C ARG A 325 14.65 2.31 -8.41
N GLU A 326 13.50 2.89 -8.10
CA GLU A 326 13.33 3.78 -6.95
C GLU A 326 12.41 3.18 -5.89
N LEU A 327 12.84 3.25 -4.62
CA LEU A 327 12.02 2.89 -3.45
C LEU A 327 11.44 4.16 -2.82
N GLN A 328 10.12 4.23 -2.66
CA GLN A 328 9.43 5.39 -2.09
C GLN A 328 8.51 5.00 -0.90
N PRO A 329 9.04 4.94 0.33
CA PRO A 329 8.21 4.85 1.53
C PRO A 329 7.46 6.16 1.77
N HIS A 330 6.14 6.07 1.92
CA HIS A 330 5.27 7.20 2.27
C HIS A 330 4.79 7.05 3.72
N ILE A 331 5.42 7.77 4.63
CA ILE A 331 5.30 7.55 6.08
C ILE A 331 4.75 8.79 6.82
N ASN A 332 4.54 8.61 8.12
CA ASN A 332 4.27 9.69 9.06
C ASN A 332 5.53 10.20 9.75
N PHE A 333 5.45 11.38 10.35
CA PHE A 333 6.46 11.83 11.31
C PHE A 333 6.21 11.20 12.70
N PRO A 334 7.21 10.55 13.33
CA PRO A 334 7.02 9.87 14.60
C PRO A 334 7.11 10.84 15.79
N TYR A 335 6.02 11.54 16.10
CA TYR A 335 5.98 12.49 17.22
C TYR A 335 6.12 11.86 18.61
N GLY A 336 5.72 10.60 18.77
CA GLY A 336 5.80 9.88 20.04
C GLY A 336 7.26 9.72 20.50
N ARG A 337 7.48 9.78 21.82
CA ARG A 337 8.77 9.57 22.48
C ARG A 337 8.60 8.54 23.58
N ASN A 338 9.61 7.70 23.79
CA ASN A 338 9.65 6.72 24.86
C ASN A 338 10.70 7.12 25.91
N PRO A 339 10.28 7.73 27.04
CA PRO A 339 11.22 8.24 28.04
C PRO A 339 11.94 7.13 28.81
N SER A 340 11.53 5.86 28.64
CA SER A 340 12.20 4.69 29.24
C SER A 340 13.44 4.26 28.47
N LEU A 341 13.66 4.78 27.26
CA LEU A 341 14.80 4.47 26.40
C LEU A 341 15.88 5.55 26.49
N SER A 342 17.12 5.16 26.21
CA SER A 342 18.17 6.13 25.89
C SER A 342 17.80 6.95 24.66
N ALA A 343 18.32 8.18 24.53
CA ALA A 343 17.96 9.05 23.40
C ALA A 343 18.25 8.43 22.02
N GLY A 344 19.33 7.64 21.90
CA GLY A 344 19.65 6.91 20.68
C GLY A 344 18.68 5.76 20.42
N ALA A 345 18.29 5.01 21.46
CA ALA A 345 17.30 3.95 21.32
C ALA A 345 15.89 4.48 21.04
N ASP A 346 15.48 5.59 21.65
CA ASP A 346 14.23 6.29 21.33
C ASP A 346 14.19 6.70 19.85
N ALA A 347 15.29 7.24 19.30
CA ALA A 347 15.37 7.56 17.88
C ALA A 347 15.22 6.32 16.98
N ILE A 348 15.86 5.21 17.34
CA ILE A 348 15.75 3.93 16.63
C ILE A 348 14.32 3.39 16.73
N GLU A 349 13.69 3.41 17.90
CA GLU A 349 12.31 2.94 18.09
C GLU A 349 11.32 3.80 17.30
N ARG A 350 11.50 5.13 17.31
CA ARG A 350 10.70 6.06 16.51
C ARG A 350 10.86 5.84 15.01
N SER A 351 11.96 5.25 14.57
CA SER A 351 12.18 4.87 13.18
C SER A 351 11.50 3.56 12.76
N ALA A 352 10.82 2.85 13.67
CA ALA A 352 10.21 1.55 13.37
C ALA A 352 9.33 1.57 12.13
N ILE A 353 8.47 2.58 12.00
CA ILE A 353 7.57 2.70 10.83
C ILE A 353 8.35 2.93 9.53
N LEU A 354 9.36 3.79 9.56
CA LEU A 354 10.24 3.98 8.41
C LEU A 354 10.91 2.66 8.03
N PHE A 355 11.41 1.93 9.03
CA PHE A 355 12.06 0.65 8.84
C PHE A 355 11.11 -0.39 8.24
N THR A 356 9.87 -0.50 8.76
CA THR A 356 8.89 -1.47 8.29
C THR A 356 8.47 -1.20 6.85
N GLU A 357 8.27 0.07 6.47
CA GLU A 357 7.93 0.41 5.09
C GLU A 357 9.11 0.19 4.13
N MET A 358 10.33 0.49 4.55
CA MET A 358 11.51 0.20 3.74
C MET A 358 11.73 -1.30 3.56
N ASN A 359 11.55 -2.09 4.63
CA ASN A 359 11.85 -3.51 4.60
C ASN A 359 10.87 -4.30 3.73
N HIS A 360 9.64 -3.81 3.51
CA HIS A 360 8.70 -4.42 2.54
C HIS A 360 9.31 -4.52 1.15
N GLY A 361 10.14 -3.54 0.75
CA GLY A 361 10.90 -3.57 -0.50
C GLY A 361 11.91 -4.72 -0.61
N PHE A 362 12.21 -5.41 0.49
CA PHE A 362 13.13 -6.54 0.54
C PHE A 362 12.41 -7.84 0.90
N ILE A 363 11.49 -7.80 1.88
CA ILE A 363 10.69 -8.96 2.28
C ILE A 363 9.84 -9.46 1.12
N ASN A 364 9.10 -8.58 0.44
CA ASN A 364 8.15 -8.99 -0.59
C ASN A 364 8.79 -9.79 -1.73
N PRO A 365 9.91 -9.34 -2.35
CA PRO A 365 10.59 -10.12 -3.38
C PRO A 365 11.22 -11.41 -2.83
N THR A 366 11.77 -11.42 -1.62
CA THR A 366 12.35 -12.62 -1.01
C THR A 366 11.27 -13.66 -0.68
N SER A 367 10.20 -13.28 0.01
CA SER A 367 9.12 -14.21 0.35
C SER A 367 8.36 -14.74 -0.86
N ALA A 368 8.35 -14.00 -1.98
CA ALA A 368 7.79 -14.48 -3.24
C ALA A 368 8.50 -15.75 -3.75
N THR A 369 9.77 -15.99 -3.41
CA THR A 369 10.48 -17.24 -3.79
C THR A 369 10.09 -18.43 -2.92
N TYR A 370 9.31 -18.21 -1.85
CA TYR A 370 8.85 -19.22 -0.88
C TYR A 370 7.31 -19.31 -0.82
N VAL A 371 6.61 -18.74 -1.81
CA VAL A 371 5.15 -18.54 -1.74
C VAL A 371 4.37 -19.84 -1.51
N ASP A 372 4.80 -20.96 -2.10
CA ASP A 372 4.13 -22.25 -1.94
C ASP A 372 4.24 -22.79 -0.50
N ASP A 373 5.43 -22.70 0.10
CA ASP A 373 5.65 -23.10 1.50
C ASP A 373 4.89 -22.19 2.46
N ILE A 374 4.95 -20.87 2.22
CA ILE A 374 4.22 -19.90 3.04
C ILE A 374 2.72 -20.15 2.97
N ASN A 375 2.17 -20.33 1.77
CA ASN A 375 0.76 -20.60 1.57
C ASN A 375 0.32 -21.88 2.28
N ARG A 376 1.15 -22.92 2.26
CA ARG A 376 0.89 -24.17 2.97
C ARG A 376 0.91 -23.98 4.49
N ILE A 377 1.91 -23.30 5.04
CA ILE A 377 2.12 -23.18 6.50
C ILE A 377 1.11 -22.21 7.15
N PHE A 378 0.77 -21.12 6.45
CA PHE A 378 -0.11 -20.06 6.96
C PHE A 378 -1.56 -20.20 6.48
N GLN A 379 -1.94 -21.34 5.87
CA GLN A 379 -3.32 -21.57 5.42
C GLN A 379 -4.32 -21.60 6.57
N ASP A 380 -3.97 -22.20 7.72
CA ASP A 380 -4.80 -22.20 8.92
C ASP A 380 -4.58 -20.91 9.70
N ARG A 381 -5.25 -19.85 9.23
CA ARG A 381 -5.16 -18.51 9.82
C ARG A 381 -5.49 -18.49 11.31
N ALA A 382 -6.32 -19.41 11.82
CA ALA A 382 -6.73 -19.37 13.23
C ALA A 382 -5.57 -19.61 14.20
N ILE A 383 -4.51 -20.29 13.75
CA ILE A 383 -3.25 -20.48 14.48
C ILE A 383 -2.50 -19.15 14.59
N TRP A 384 -2.44 -18.41 13.48
CA TRP A 384 -1.54 -17.27 13.29
C TRP A 384 -2.16 -15.91 13.58
N ALA A 385 -3.49 -15.78 13.46
CA ALA A 385 -4.18 -14.49 13.40
C ALA A 385 -5.45 -14.45 14.27
N ASP A 386 -5.72 -13.26 14.79
CA ASP A 386 -6.99 -12.83 15.39
C ASP A 386 -7.65 -11.80 14.45
N ASP A 387 -8.46 -12.29 13.51
CA ASP A 387 -9.11 -11.48 12.48
C ASP A 387 -10.20 -10.53 13.02
N THR A 388 -10.38 -10.43 14.35
CA THR A 388 -11.12 -9.32 14.96
C THR A 388 -10.27 -8.03 15.08
N LYS A 389 -8.96 -8.12 14.83
CA LYS A 389 -7.98 -7.04 14.93
C LYS A 389 -7.37 -6.70 13.57
N ALA A 390 -6.18 -6.12 13.54
CA ALA A 390 -5.53 -5.65 12.31
C ALA A 390 -5.14 -6.78 11.34
N THR A 391 -4.98 -8.03 11.79
CA THR A 391 -4.67 -9.16 10.89
C THR A 391 -5.73 -9.39 9.80
N GLN A 392 -6.96 -8.89 10.00
CA GLN A 392 -8.04 -8.98 9.00
C GLN A 392 -7.67 -8.30 7.67
N TYR A 393 -6.76 -7.33 7.69
CA TYR A 393 -6.28 -6.63 6.49
C TYR A 393 -5.23 -7.43 5.70
N TYR A 394 -4.69 -8.50 6.28
CA TYR A 394 -3.67 -9.37 5.67
C TYR A 394 -4.32 -10.67 5.23
N GLY A 395 -5.20 -10.59 4.22
CA GLY A 395 -6.15 -11.65 3.88
C GLY A 395 -5.54 -12.94 3.31
N SER A 396 -4.30 -12.92 2.82
CA SER A 396 -3.62 -14.11 2.30
C SER A 396 -2.55 -14.63 3.27
N PRO A 397 -2.24 -15.95 3.24
CA PRO A 397 -1.13 -16.52 4.00
C PRO A 397 0.19 -15.78 3.77
N LYS A 398 0.49 -15.41 2.52
CA LYS A 398 1.68 -14.64 2.17
C LYS A 398 1.70 -13.26 2.84
N LEU A 399 0.63 -12.49 2.74
CA LEU A 399 0.56 -11.16 3.38
C LEU A 399 0.70 -11.25 4.90
N LEU A 400 0.15 -12.30 5.50
CA LEU A 400 0.27 -12.53 6.93
C LEU A 400 1.73 -12.83 7.32
N PHE A 401 2.39 -13.75 6.61
CA PHE A 401 3.82 -14.06 6.84
C PHE A 401 4.73 -12.85 6.60
N ASP A 402 4.49 -12.10 5.52
CA ASP A 402 5.26 -10.89 5.20
C ASP A 402 5.20 -9.91 6.36
N GLU A 403 4.04 -9.74 7.00
CA GLU A 403 3.88 -8.85 8.14
C GLU A 403 4.47 -9.41 9.45
N TYR A 404 4.49 -10.74 9.64
CA TYR A 404 5.29 -11.37 10.70
C TYR A 404 6.78 -11.05 10.52
N MET A 405 7.32 -11.24 9.32
CA MET A 405 8.71 -10.91 9.00
C MET A 405 8.99 -9.42 9.16
N ASN A 406 8.08 -8.55 8.70
CA ASN A 406 8.21 -7.10 8.75
C ASN A 406 8.59 -6.61 10.17
N TRP A 407 7.84 -7.05 11.17
CA TRP A 407 8.07 -6.64 12.55
C TRP A 407 9.17 -7.43 13.25
N ALA A 408 9.38 -8.70 12.91
CA ALA A 408 10.50 -9.47 13.46
C ALA A 408 11.86 -8.93 12.97
N LEU A 409 11.95 -8.39 11.74
CA LEU A 409 13.15 -7.69 11.29
C LEU A 409 13.42 -6.42 12.09
N THR A 410 12.39 -5.72 12.55
CA THR A 410 12.55 -4.57 13.46
C THR A 410 13.23 -5.00 14.76
N SER A 411 12.84 -6.14 15.33
CA SER A 411 13.52 -6.73 16.50
C SER A 411 14.99 -7.04 16.23
N LEU A 412 15.32 -7.59 15.05
CA LEU A 412 16.72 -7.84 14.67
C LEU A 412 17.51 -6.54 14.51
N TYR A 413 16.90 -5.51 13.93
CA TYR A 413 17.52 -4.19 13.82
C TYR A 413 17.74 -3.54 15.19
N TYR A 414 16.77 -3.65 16.12
CA TYR A 414 16.96 -3.20 17.49
C TYR A 414 18.11 -3.93 18.18
N LEU A 415 18.19 -5.25 18.03
CA LEU A 415 19.27 -6.05 18.60
C LEU A 415 20.65 -5.59 18.12
N ASP A 416 20.78 -5.22 16.84
CA ASP A 416 22.04 -4.74 16.26
C ASP A 416 22.41 -3.31 16.68
N ARG A 417 21.45 -2.49 17.10
CA ARG A 417 21.61 -1.02 17.19
C ARG A 417 21.41 -0.46 18.59
N MET A 418 20.75 -1.18 19.48
CA MET A 418 20.45 -0.77 20.85
C MET A 418 21.38 -1.45 21.86
N SER A 419 21.45 -0.87 23.06
CA SER A 419 22.01 -1.59 24.22
C SER A 419 21.10 -2.78 24.58
N PRO A 420 21.60 -3.81 25.29
CA PRO A 420 20.76 -4.92 25.73
C PRO A 420 19.53 -4.47 26.55
N GLN A 421 19.70 -3.49 27.43
CA GLN A 421 18.63 -2.94 28.24
C GLN A 421 17.57 -2.22 27.40
N ASP A 422 17.99 -1.35 26.48
CA ASP A 422 17.07 -0.64 25.58
C ASP A 422 16.34 -1.62 24.65
N PHE A 423 17.06 -2.64 24.14
CA PHE A 423 16.48 -3.70 23.32
C PHE A 423 15.38 -4.45 24.05
N GLU A 424 15.60 -4.85 25.31
CA GLU A 424 14.60 -5.57 26.10
C GLU A 424 13.30 -4.75 26.23
N ILE A 425 13.42 -3.46 26.55
CA ILE A 425 12.28 -2.54 26.69
C ILE A 425 11.54 -2.38 25.36
N ALA A 426 12.27 -2.05 24.28
CA ALA A 426 11.68 -1.80 22.97
C ALA A 426 11.05 -3.06 22.36
N ASN A 427 11.70 -4.23 22.51
CA ASN A 427 11.22 -5.49 21.97
C ASN A 427 9.98 -6.00 22.71
N GLU A 428 9.92 -5.84 24.04
CA GLU A 428 8.73 -6.17 24.82
C GLU A 428 7.53 -5.35 24.36
N SER A 429 7.70 -4.04 24.14
CA SER A 429 6.64 -3.17 23.62
C SER A 429 6.18 -3.57 22.21
N LEU A 430 7.13 -3.91 21.33
CA LEU A 430 6.86 -4.36 19.98
C LEU A 430 6.04 -5.66 19.98
N ILE A 431 6.47 -6.67 20.74
CA ILE A 431 5.75 -7.94 20.89
C ILE A 431 4.33 -7.70 21.41
N ALA A 432 4.20 -6.90 22.47
CA ALA A 432 2.90 -6.59 23.05
C ALA A 432 1.98 -5.88 22.05
N ASN A 433 2.52 -5.00 21.20
CA ASN A 433 1.74 -4.37 20.12
C ASN A 433 1.28 -5.40 19.09
N MET A 434 2.17 -6.28 18.62
CA MET A 434 1.85 -7.29 17.61
C MET A 434 0.78 -8.28 18.09
N GLU A 435 0.90 -8.82 19.29
CA GLU A 435 -0.04 -9.83 19.80
C GLU A 435 -1.34 -9.19 20.30
N ASN A 436 -1.23 -8.17 21.16
CA ASN A 436 -2.40 -7.67 21.88
C ASN A 436 -3.20 -6.65 21.08
N ARG A 437 -2.55 -5.82 20.26
CA ARG A 437 -3.26 -4.79 19.46
C ARG A 437 -3.50 -5.22 18.04
N ARG A 438 -2.51 -5.84 17.39
CA ARG A 438 -2.57 -6.14 15.95
C ARG A 438 -3.13 -7.53 15.64
N GLY A 439 -3.05 -8.48 16.57
CA GLY A 439 -3.68 -9.81 16.47
C GLY A 439 -2.78 -10.92 15.93
N PHE A 440 -1.46 -10.72 15.92
CA PHE A 440 -0.49 -11.72 15.47
C PHE A 440 -0.20 -12.71 16.59
N LYS A 441 -1.08 -13.70 16.77
CA LYS A 441 -1.15 -14.61 17.94
C LYS A 441 0.16 -15.29 18.34
N LYS A 442 1.07 -15.50 17.38
CA LYS A 442 2.31 -16.26 17.54
C LYS A 442 3.55 -15.41 17.38
N PHE A 443 3.40 -14.09 17.45
CA PHE A 443 4.49 -13.17 17.17
C PHE A 443 5.65 -13.32 18.15
N ALA A 444 5.40 -13.45 19.47
CA ALA A 444 6.49 -13.64 20.44
C ALA A 444 7.29 -14.92 20.18
N GLU A 445 6.60 -16.02 19.86
CA GLU A 445 7.23 -17.32 19.57
C GLU A 445 8.06 -17.26 18.27
N PHE A 446 7.50 -16.63 17.24
CA PHE A 446 8.15 -16.41 15.94
C PHE A 446 9.38 -15.50 16.06
N ASP A 447 9.23 -14.35 16.72
CA ASP A 447 10.30 -13.38 16.96
C ASP A 447 11.46 -14.01 17.73
N ALA A 448 11.14 -14.75 18.81
CA ALA A 448 12.15 -15.46 19.58
C ALA A 448 12.87 -16.54 18.75
N ALA A 449 12.17 -17.23 17.84
CA ALA A 449 12.78 -18.21 16.94
C ALA A 449 13.74 -17.53 15.95
N LEU A 450 13.31 -16.43 15.32
CA LEU A 450 14.14 -15.68 14.39
C LEU A 450 15.37 -15.06 15.09
N LEU A 451 15.21 -14.48 16.29
CA LEU A 451 16.31 -13.97 17.10
C LEU A 451 17.34 -15.06 17.46
N ARG A 452 16.89 -16.29 17.75
CA ARG A 452 17.79 -17.43 18.00
C ARG A 452 18.56 -17.80 16.74
N LEU A 453 17.88 -17.95 15.61
CA LEU A 453 18.52 -18.24 14.31
C LEU A 453 19.53 -17.16 13.95
N TYR A 454 19.15 -15.89 14.13
CA TYR A 454 19.98 -14.73 13.87
C TYR A 454 21.25 -14.76 14.73
N LYS A 455 21.14 -14.97 16.04
CA LYS A 455 22.31 -15.02 16.95
C LYS A 455 23.22 -16.23 16.69
N ALA A 456 22.66 -17.36 16.27
CA ALA A 456 23.40 -18.60 16.04
C ALA A 456 24.04 -18.70 14.65
N ARG A 457 23.67 -17.81 13.72
CA ARG A 457 24.17 -17.87 12.33
C ARG A 457 25.68 -17.61 12.26
N PRO A 458 26.37 -18.23 11.29
CA PRO A 458 27.77 -17.87 11.01
C PRO A 458 27.91 -16.38 10.71
N ALA A 459 29.01 -15.77 11.14
CA ALA A 459 29.28 -14.36 10.87
C ALA A 459 29.29 -14.08 9.36
N GLY A 460 28.59 -13.02 8.94
CA GLY A 460 28.44 -12.65 7.53
C GLY A 460 27.31 -13.36 6.79
N THR A 461 26.63 -14.34 7.39
CA THR A 461 25.41 -14.92 6.81
C THR A 461 24.28 -13.89 6.84
N PRO A 462 23.65 -13.56 5.70
CA PRO A 462 22.54 -12.60 5.65
C PRO A 462 21.25 -13.20 6.22
N ILE A 463 20.33 -12.35 6.72
CA ILE A 463 18.99 -12.78 7.17
C ILE A 463 18.22 -13.52 6.08
N GLU A 464 18.38 -13.13 4.80
CA GLU A 464 17.78 -13.82 3.68
C GLU A 464 18.03 -15.35 3.70
N ALA A 465 19.22 -15.79 4.13
CA ALA A 465 19.55 -17.21 4.23
C ALA A 465 18.74 -17.96 5.31
N LEU A 466 18.17 -17.24 6.28
CA LEU A 466 17.41 -17.81 7.40
C LEU A 466 15.94 -18.10 7.05
N TYR A 467 15.46 -17.69 5.87
CA TYR A 467 14.05 -17.87 5.47
C TYR A 467 13.61 -19.34 5.50
N ARG A 468 14.48 -20.26 5.05
CA ARG A 468 14.18 -21.70 5.10
C ARG A 468 14.04 -22.20 6.54
N ASP A 469 14.91 -21.76 7.43
CA ASP A 469 14.94 -22.24 8.82
C ASP A 469 13.74 -21.70 9.61
N ILE A 470 13.38 -20.43 9.41
CA ILE A 470 12.20 -19.87 10.08
C ILE A 470 10.89 -20.48 9.55
N LEU A 471 10.80 -20.79 8.25
CA LEU A 471 9.65 -21.52 7.68
C LEU A 471 9.58 -22.96 8.21
N ALA A 472 10.72 -23.64 8.35
CA ALA A 472 10.77 -24.97 8.96
C ALA A 472 10.30 -24.94 10.42
N TRP A 473 10.68 -23.90 11.18
CA TRP A 473 10.18 -23.69 12.54
C TRP A 473 8.65 -23.46 12.56
N CYS A 474 8.13 -22.63 11.65
CA CYS A 474 6.69 -22.37 11.55
C CYS A 474 5.90 -23.65 11.23
N LEU A 475 6.43 -24.49 10.34
CA LEU A 475 5.82 -25.78 10.00
C LEU A 475 5.78 -26.73 11.20
N ALA A 476 6.86 -26.82 11.98
CA ALA A 476 6.88 -27.66 13.18
C ALA A 476 5.82 -27.22 14.20
N LEU A 477 5.66 -25.90 14.39
CA LEU A 477 4.64 -25.32 15.26
C LEU A 477 3.21 -25.66 14.80
N GLU A 478 2.95 -25.62 13.49
CA GLU A 478 1.65 -25.99 12.91
C GLU A 478 1.32 -27.47 13.18
N VAL A 479 2.28 -28.38 12.98
CA VAL A 479 2.08 -29.82 13.22
C VAL A 479 1.79 -30.13 14.69
N ASP A 480 2.49 -29.48 15.62
CA ASP A 480 2.28 -29.66 17.06
C ASP A 480 0.90 -29.18 17.53
N GLN A 481 0.34 -28.15 16.88
CA GLN A 481 -1.00 -27.65 17.22
C GLN A 481 -2.12 -28.39 16.50
N GLY A 482 -1.86 -28.87 15.28
CA GLY A 482 -2.79 -29.69 14.49
C GLY A 482 -2.97 -31.12 14.99
N SER A 483 -2.09 -31.62 15.86
CA SER A 483 -2.13 -32.97 16.44
C SER A 483 -2.93 -33.07 17.75
N THR A 484 -3.61 -31.99 18.16
CA THR A 484 -4.64 -32.07 19.21
C THR A 484 -5.85 -32.85 18.66
N PRO A 485 -6.27 -33.99 19.25
CA PRO A 485 -7.40 -34.76 18.73
C PRO A 485 -8.65 -33.88 18.70
N ARG A 486 -9.23 -33.68 17.51
CA ARG A 486 -10.61 -33.20 17.41
C ARG A 486 -11.46 -34.19 18.19
N SER A 487 -11.96 -33.76 19.35
CA SER A 487 -12.87 -34.55 20.18
C SER A 487 -13.98 -35.11 19.29
N ALA A 488 -14.05 -36.44 19.22
CA ALA A 488 -15.06 -37.16 18.47
C ALA A 488 -16.46 -36.68 18.89
N PRO A 489 -17.45 -36.66 17.96
CA PRO A 489 -18.80 -36.29 18.33
C PRO A 489 -19.31 -37.26 19.40
N SER A 490 -19.84 -36.70 20.48
CA SER A 490 -20.48 -37.46 21.54
C SER A 490 -21.56 -38.35 20.93
N VAL A 491 -21.33 -39.66 20.97
CA VAL A 491 -22.38 -40.65 20.69
C VAL A 491 -23.40 -40.53 21.82
N ASP A 492 -24.57 -40.05 21.42
CA ASP A 492 -25.79 -39.97 22.23
C ASP A 492 -26.10 -41.36 22.79
N ARG A 493 -26.09 -41.51 24.12
CA ARG A 493 -26.61 -42.69 24.80
C ARG A 493 -28.08 -42.43 25.12
N ARG A 494 -28.96 -43.13 24.42
CA ARG A 494 -30.24 -43.59 24.97
C ARG A 494 -30.14 -45.06 25.30
#